data_AF-A0A3P8NU58-F1
#
_entry.id   AF-A0A3P8NU58-F1
#
_cell.length_a   1.000
_cell.length_b   1.000
_cell.length_c   1.000
_cell.angle_alpha   90.00
_cell.angle_beta   90.00
_cell.angle_gamma   90.00
#
_symmetry.space_group_name_H-M   'P 1'
#
loop_
_entity.id
_entity.type
_entity.pdbx_description
1 polymer ?
#
loop_
_entity_poly.entity_id
_entity_poly.type
_entity_poly.pdbx_seq_one_letter_code
_entity_poly.pdbx_strand_id
1 'polypeptide(L)'
;MAKTATAYKEKMKELSVLSLICSCFYPEPRNKLVCDFEDMEVKPINKRASGQAFEVILKPQSPVSDVAHNLPSPPKRDISLDDIEKKLEAAEERRKYQEAQVLRALAEKREHERDVLLKAMEENSNFSKMAEEKLQMKMEQIKENREAHLAAMMERLQEKEKHAAVVRKNKELREELTA
;
A
#
# COMPACT_ATOMS: atom_id res chain seq x y z
N MET A 1 -65.52 -57.45 40.59
CA MET A 1 -64.74 -56.48 39.79
C MET A 1 -63.56 -57.08 39.03
N ALA A 2 -62.89 -58.14 39.52
CA ALA A 2 -61.77 -58.75 38.79
C ALA A 2 -62.17 -59.34 37.41
N LYS A 3 -63.32 -60.02 37.32
CA LYS A 3 -63.76 -60.70 36.08
C LYS A 3 -64.08 -59.74 34.92
N THR A 4 -64.57 -58.53 35.21
CA THR A 4 -64.86 -57.50 34.20
C THR A 4 -63.59 -56.81 33.69
N ALA A 5 -62.59 -56.62 34.55
CA ALA A 5 -61.28 -56.07 34.17
C ALA A 5 -60.49 -57.02 33.26
N THR A 6 -60.56 -58.34 33.52
CA THR A 6 -59.92 -59.34 32.65
C THR A 6 -60.58 -59.40 31.28
N ALA A 7 -61.91 -59.39 31.23
CA ALA A 7 -62.66 -59.39 29.96
C ALA A 7 -62.41 -58.11 29.13
N TYR A 8 -62.31 -56.94 29.77
CA TYR A 8 -61.95 -55.69 29.10
C TYR A 8 -60.52 -55.72 28.54
N LYS A 9 -59.56 -56.26 29.30
CA LYS A 9 -58.17 -56.42 28.84
C LYS A 9 -58.08 -57.34 27.62
N GLU A 10 -58.88 -58.40 27.55
CA GLU A 10 -58.95 -59.26 26.36
C GLU A 10 -59.60 -58.56 25.16
N LYS A 11 -60.73 -57.87 25.36
CA LYS A 11 -61.37 -57.09 24.29
C LYS A 11 -60.46 -56.01 23.70
N MET A 12 -59.65 -55.37 24.54
CA MET A 12 -58.68 -54.36 24.11
C MET A 12 -57.50 -54.94 23.32
N LYS A 13 -57.19 -56.24 23.47
CA LYS A 13 -56.18 -56.92 22.65
C LYS A 13 -56.67 -57.15 21.21
N GLU A 14 -57.97 -57.39 21.02
CA GLU A 14 -58.58 -57.66 19.70
C GLU A 14 -58.77 -56.41 18.84
N LEU A 15 -58.86 -55.22 19.44
CA LEU A 15 -59.30 -54.00 18.75
C LEU A 15 -58.17 -53.15 18.15
N SER A 16 -56.89 -53.45 18.40
CA SER A 16 -55.79 -52.58 17.95
C SER A 16 -54.49 -53.33 17.69
N VAL A 17 -53.83 -53.02 16.57
CA VAL A 17 -52.49 -53.54 16.20
C VAL A 17 -51.41 -53.09 17.19
N LEU A 18 -51.66 -52.01 17.97
CA LEU A 18 -50.77 -51.59 19.06
C LEU A 18 -50.65 -52.64 20.17
N SER A 19 -51.65 -53.53 20.33
CA SER A 19 -51.60 -54.61 21.32
C SER A 19 -50.50 -55.63 21.02
N LEU A 20 -50.03 -55.69 19.77
CA LEU A 20 -48.96 -56.56 19.31
C LEU A 20 -47.55 -56.03 19.67
N ILE A 21 -47.46 -54.73 19.92
CA ILE A 21 -46.19 -53.99 20.10
C ILE A 21 -46.02 -53.57 21.57
N CYS A 22 -47.12 -53.37 22.31
CA CYS A 22 -47.08 -52.95 23.70
C CYS A 22 -46.86 -54.15 24.66
N SER A 23 -45.67 -54.20 25.27
CA SER A 23 -45.26 -55.22 26.24
C SER A 23 -46.15 -55.30 27.50
N CYS A 24 -46.95 -54.28 27.79
CA CYS A 24 -47.89 -54.27 28.91
C CYS A 24 -49.07 -55.26 28.74
N PHE A 25 -49.40 -55.66 27.51
CA PHE A 25 -50.49 -56.59 27.22
C PHE A 25 -50.03 -58.04 27.09
N TYR A 26 -48.77 -58.27 26.72
CA TYR A 26 -48.13 -59.59 26.62
C TYR A 26 -46.76 -59.54 27.32
N PRO A 27 -46.67 -60.02 28.57
CA PRO A 27 -45.43 -60.01 29.35
C PRO A 27 -44.43 -61.10 28.93
N GLU A 28 -44.78 -61.97 27.96
CA GLU A 28 -43.79 -62.83 27.32
C GLU A 28 -42.85 -61.97 26.48
N PRO A 29 -41.52 -62.09 26.66
CA PRO A 29 -40.57 -61.44 25.77
C PRO A 29 -40.77 -62.07 24.39
N ARG A 30 -41.47 -61.35 23.50
CA ARG A 30 -41.44 -61.66 22.06
C ARG A 30 -40.04 -61.33 21.56
N ASN A 31 -39.09 -62.20 21.87
CA ASN A 31 -37.73 -62.26 21.33
C ASN A 31 -37.71 -62.66 19.84
N LYS A 32 -38.87 -62.59 19.17
CA LYS A 32 -39.08 -62.81 17.74
C LYS A 32 -39.98 -61.70 17.20
N LEU A 33 -39.47 -60.47 17.24
CA LEU A 33 -39.80 -59.43 16.25
C LEU A 33 -38.68 -59.42 15.21
N VAL A 34 -38.34 -60.61 14.71
CA VAL A 34 -37.67 -60.73 13.43
C VAL A 34 -38.81 -60.75 12.42
N CYS A 35 -39.24 -59.56 12.00
CA CYS A 35 -39.74 -59.47 10.63
C CYS A 35 -38.51 -59.81 9.78
N ASP A 36 -38.43 -61.03 9.28
CA ASP A 36 -37.48 -61.40 8.23
C ASP A 36 -37.88 -60.61 6.96
N PHE A 37 -37.51 -59.34 6.92
CA PHE A 37 -37.30 -58.65 5.65
C PHE A 37 -35.95 -59.16 5.17
N GLU A 38 -35.95 -60.05 4.17
CA GLU A 38 -34.71 -60.63 3.58
C GLU A 38 -33.70 -59.55 3.12
N ASP A 39 -34.13 -58.29 3.01
CA ASP A 39 -33.35 -57.13 2.56
C ASP A 39 -32.92 -56.13 3.66
N MET A 40 -33.10 -56.39 4.97
CA MET A 40 -32.74 -55.42 6.03
C MET A 40 -31.76 -55.98 7.07
N GLU A 41 -30.52 -55.48 7.07
CA GLU A 41 -29.50 -55.81 8.06
C GLU A 41 -29.30 -54.63 9.04
N VAL A 42 -29.30 -54.90 10.35
CA VAL A 42 -29.06 -53.88 11.38
C VAL A 42 -27.77 -54.19 12.15
N LYS A 43 -26.77 -53.30 12.06
CA LYS A 43 -25.48 -53.43 12.76
C LYS A 43 -25.43 -52.50 13.97
N PRO A 44 -25.30 -53.01 15.20
CA PRO A 44 -25.17 -52.15 16.37
C PRO A 44 -23.84 -51.39 16.35
N ILE A 45 -23.88 -50.07 16.56
CA ILE A 45 -22.67 -49.22 16.60
C ILE A 45 -22.23 -48.99 18.05
N ASN A 46 -23.10 -48.39 18.88
CA ASN A 46 -22.77 -48.07 20.26
C ASN A 46 -24.02 -47.94 21.12
N LYS A 47 -23.94 -48.34 22.39
CA LYS A 47 -25.00 -48.12 23.38
C LYS A 47 -24.42 -47.34 24.56
N ARG A 48 -25.02 -46.20 24.88
CA ARG A 48 -24.68 -45.33 26.01
C ARG A 48 -25.89 -45.19 26.92
N ALA A 49 -25.68 -44.70 28.15
CA ALA A 49 -26.79 -44.44 29.08
C ALA A 49 -27.84 -43.49 28.50
N SER A 50 -27.43 -42.58 27.59
CA SER A 50 -28.30 -41.62 26.91
C SER A 50 -29.00 -42.15 25.65
N GLY A 51 -28.69 -43.36 25.18
CA GLY A 51 -29.33 -43.91 23.98
C GLY A 51 -28.53 -44.99 23.25
N GLN A 52 -29.07 -45.46 22.13
CA GLN A 52 -28.48 -46.52 21.31
C GLN A 52 -28.35 -46.05 19.86
N ALA A 53 -27.21 -46.35 19.24
CA ALA A 53 -26.90 -46.09 17.85
C ALA A 53 -26.67 -47.41 17.10
N PHE A 54 -27.23 -47.51 15.90
CA PHE A 54 -27.10 -48.65 15.01
C PHE A 54 -27.15 -48.18 13.56
N GLU A 55 -26.49 -48.93 12.68
CA GLU A 55 -26.54 -48.77 11.24
C GLU A 55 -27.62 -49.69 10.68
N VAL A 56 -28.44 -49.19 9.76
CA VAL A 56 -29.44 -49.98 9.05
C VAL A 56 -29.05 -50.02 7.57
N ILE A 57 -28.77 -51.22 7.07
CA ILE A 57 -28.38 -51.49 5.68
C ILE A 57 -29.59 -52.14 5.00
N LEU A 58 -30.23 -51.40 4.10
CA LEU A 58 -31.37 -51.87 3.31
C LEU A 58 -30.96 -52.52 1.98
N LYS A 59 -29.74 -52.23 1.52
CA LYS A 59 -29.11 -52.84 0.34
C LYS A 59 -27.60 -52.87 0.55
N PRO A 60 -26.92 -54.00 0.30
CA PRO A 60 -25.47 -54.04 0.36
C PRO A 60 -24.87 -53.06 -0.65
N GLN A 61 -23.75 -52.44 -0.28
CA GLN A 61 -23.06 -51.48 -1.15
C GLN A 61 -22.70 -52.16 -2.48
N SER A 62 -23.14 -51.56 -3.59
CA SER A 62 -22.88 -52.11 -4.92
C SER A 62 -21.37 -52.07 -5.21
N PRO A 63 -20.74 -53.16 -5.69
CA PRO A 63 -19.30 -53.23 -5.93
C PRO A 63 -18.80 -52.30 -7.04
N VAL A 64 -19.70 -51.62 -7.76
CA VAL A 64 -19.36 -50.66 -8.84
C VAL A 64 -19.47 -49.20 -8.42
N SER A 65 -19.88 -48.91 -7.18
CA SER A 65 -20.01 -47.53 -6.68
C SER A 65 -18.97 -47.28 -5.59
N ASP A 66 -17.70 -47.41 -5.98
CA ASP A 66 -16.61 -46.80 -5.24
C ASP A 66 -16.71 -45.28 -5.42
N VAL A 67 -16.40 -44.53 -4.37
CA VAL A 67 -16.61 -43.08 -4.20
C VAL A 67 -15.70 -42.29 -5.17
N ALA A 68 -16.01 -42.31 -6.46
CA ALA A 68 -15.20 -41.73 -7.53
C ALA A 68 -15.84 -40.48 -8.16
N HIS A 69 -16.61 -39.70 -7.39
CA HIS A 69 -17.13 -38.40 -7.85
C HIS A 69 -16.40 -37.19 -7.28
N ASN A 70 -15.36 -37.40 -6.47
CA ASN A 70 -14.43 -36.32 -6.14
C ASN A 70 -13.17 -36.50 -6.97
N LEU A 71 -12.94 -35.58 -7.91
CA LEU A 71 -11.60 -35.39 -8.47
C LEU A 71 -10.62 -35.29 -7.28
N PRO A 72 -9.49 -36.03 -7.27
CA PRO A 72 -8.52 -35.89 -6.21
C PRO A 72 -8.04 -34.44 -6.20
N SER A 73 -8.48 -33.65 -5.23
CA SER A 73 -7.78 -32.40 -4.94
C SER A 73 -6.36 -32.80 -4.55
N PRO A 74 -5.32 -32.14 -5.09
CA PRO A 74 -3.96 -32.40 -4.67
C PRO A 74 -3.90 -32.41 -3.14
N PRO A 75 -3.22 -33.39 -2.51
CA PRO A 75 -3.17 -33.46 -1.06
C PRO A 75 -2.75 -32.09 -0.54
N LYS A 76 -3.61 -31.48 0.29
CA LYS A 76 -3.29 -30.21 0.93
C LYS A 76 -2.04 -30.48 1.74
N ARG A 77 -0.92 -29.86 1.34
CA ARG A 77 0.28 -29.88 2.18
C ARG A 77 -0.09 -29.17 3.47
N ASP A 78 0.25 -29.77 4.61
CA ASP A 78 0.07 -29.13 5.89
C ASP A 78 0.92 -27.86 5.92
N ILE A 79 0.26 -26.71 6.01
CA ILE A 79 0.93 -25.41 6.07
C ILE A 79 1.48 -25.28 7.49
N SER A 80 2.80 -25.18 7.64
CA SER A 80 3.43 -24.96 8.95
C SER A 80 3.17 -23.54 9.47
N LEU A 81 3.35 -23.31 10.76
CA LEU A 81 3.28 -21.95 11.33
C LEU A 81 4.28 -21.01 10.64
N ASP A 82 5.51 -21.47 10.42
CA ASP A 82 6.56 -20.72 9.71
C ASP A 82 6.12 -20.29 8.30
N ASP A 83 5.43 -21.16 7.55
CA ASP A 83 4.92 -20.84 6.21
C ASP A 83 3.81 -19.77 6.24
N ILE A 84 3.00 -19.76 7.31
CA ILE A 84 1.97 -18.73 7.53
C ILE A 84 2.64 -17.40 7.87
N GLU A 85 3.57 -17.41 8.83
CA GLU A 85 4.32 -16.23 9.27
C GLU A 85 5.06 -15.58 8.10
N LYS A 86 5.77 -16.38 7.30
CA LYS A 86 6.48 -15.89 6.11
C LYS A 86 5.55 -15.24 5.07
N LYS A 87 4.34 -15.75 4.90
CA LYS A 87 3.34 -15.13 4.01
C LYS A 87 2.81 -13.82 4.56
N LEU A 88 2.61 -13.72 5.87
CA LEU A 88 2.20 -12.49 6.55
C LEU A 88 3.28 -11.42 6.47
N GLU A 89 4.54 -11.79 6.76
CA GLU A 89 5.70 -10.91 6.65
C GLU A 89 5.88 -10.42 5.20
N ALA A 90 5.80 -11.30 4.21
CA ALA A 90 5.88 -10.89 2.80
C ALA A 90 4.75 -9.91 2.40
N ALA A 91 3.56 -10.04 2.99
CA ALA A 91 2.48 -9.07 2.77
C ALA A 91 2.74 -7.74 3.47
N GLU A 92 3.35 -7.76 4.65
CA GLU A 92 3.77 -6.56 5.37
C GLU A 92 4.89 -5.81 4.63
N GLU A 93 5.92 -6.51 4.14
CA GLU A 93 6.99 -5.90 3.37
C GLU A 93 6.47 -5.27 2.07
N ARG A 94 5.47 -5.87 1.42
CA ARG A 94 4.80 -5.24 0.27
C ARG A 94 4.08 -3.95 0.66
N ARG A 95 3.41 -3.89 1.83
CA ARG A 95 2.78 -2.66 2.34
C ARG A 95 3.83 -1.59 2.65
N LYS A 96 4.88 -1.95 3.40
CA LYS A 96 5.99 -1.04 3.74
C LYS A 96 6.67 -0.50 2.48
N TYR A 97 6.87 -1.34 1.47
CA TYR A 97 7.48 -0.92 0.22
C TYR A 97 6.61 0.10 -0.54
N GLN A 98 5.29 -0.11 -0.60
CA GLN A 98 4.36 0.84 -1.21
C GLN A 98 4.35 2.17 -0.44
N GLU A 99 4.30 2.11 0.88
CA GLU A 99 4.36 3.30 1.74
C GLU A 99 5.67 4.07 1.55
N ALA A 100 6.81 3.37 1.55
CA ALA A 100 8.12 3.97 1.32
C ALA A 100 8.23 4.65 -0.05
N GLN A 101 7.62 4.07 -1.10
CA GLN A 101 7.57 4.72 -2.42
C GLN A 101 6.73 5.99 -2.41
N VAL A 102 5.58 5.99 -1.74
CA VAL A 102 4.75 7.20 -1.60
C VAL A 102 5.50 8.27 -0.80
N LEU A 103 6.13 7.91 0.31
CA LEU A 103 6.93 8.84 1.12
C LEU A 103 8.10 9.41 0.33
N ARG A 104 8.79 8.60 -0.48
CA ARG A 104 9.86 9.06 -1.36
C ARG A 104 9.35 10.10 -2.37
N ALA A 105 8.25 9.80 -3.07
CA ALA A 105 7.66 10.74 -4.03
C ALA A 105 7.20 12.05 -3.37
N LEU A 106 6.70 11.98 -2.13
CA LEU A 106 6.35 13.18 -1.36
C LEU A 106 7.61 13.97 -0.96
N ALA A 107 8.68 13.30 -0.54
CA ALA A 107 9.95 13.95 -0.20
C ALA A 107 10.57 14.66 -1.41
N GLU A 108 10.58 14.01 -2.58
CA GLU A 108 11.04 14.59 -3.85
C GLU A 108 10.24 15.85 -4.21
N LYS A 109 8.90 15.84 -4.04
CA LYS A 109 8.07 17.05 -4.25
C LYS A 109 8.43 18.18 -3.29
N ARG A 110 8.64 17.86 -2.01
CA ARG A 110 9.05 18.85 -0.99
C ARG A 110 10.42 19.43 -1.27
N GLU A 111 11.34 18.63 -1.80
CA GLU A 111 12.66 19.09 -2.24
C GLU A 111 12.54 20.03 -3.43
N HIS A 112 11.77 19.65 -4.45
CA HIS A 112 11.53 20.51 -5.60
C HIS A 112 10.91 21.86 -5.23
N GLU A 113 9.96 21.89 -4.29
CA GLU A 113 9.39 23.14 -3.78
C GLU A 113 10.45 24.06 -3.14
N ARG A 114 11.39 23.48 -2.37
CA ARG A 114 12.51 24.25 -1.78
C ARG A 114 13.45 24.78 -2.87
N ASP A 115 13.78 23.95 -3.85
CA ASP A 115 14.66 24.33 -4.95
C ASP A 115 14.08 25.48 -5.77
N VAL A 116 12.78 25.42 -6.08
CA VAL A 116 12.07 26.50 -6.78
C VAL A 116 12.12 27.80 -6.00
N LEU A 117 11.88 27.75 -4.68
CA LEU A 117 11.94 28.94 -3.83
C LEU A 117 13.36 29.53 -3.77
N LEU A 118 14.36 28.68 -3.57
CA LEU A 118 15.77 29.10 -3.54
C LEU A 118 16.19 29.72 -4.88
N LYS A 119 15.80 29.10 -6.00
CA LYS A 119 16.08 29.62 -7.34
C LYS A 119 15.44 30.97 -7.58
N ALA A 120 14.18 31.16 -7.16
CA ALA A 120 13.50 32.45 -7.28
C ALA A 120 14.22 33.56 -6.47
N MET A 121 14.70 33.23 -5.27
CA MET A 121 15.49 34.15 -4.45
C MET A 121 16.85 34.47 -5.09
N GLU A 122 17.53 33.46 -5.62
CA GLU A 122 18.83 33.62 -6.30
C GLU A 122 18.71 34.48 -7.56
N GLU A 123 17.72 34.23 -8.41
CA GLU A 123 17.46 35.03 -9.62
C GLU A 123 17.18 36.50 -9.27
N ASN A 124 16.41 36.76 -8.21
CA ASN A 124 16.14 38.12 -7.74
C ASN A 124 17.41 38.83 -7.20
N SER A 125 18.24 38.09 -6.45
CA SER A 125 19.52 38.60 -5.98
C SER A 125 20.48 38.90 -7.14
N ASN A 126 20.56 37.99 -8.12
CA ASN A 126 21.38 38.15 -9.31
C ASN A 126 20.93 39.35 -10.16
N PHE A 127 19.63 39.57 -10.32
CA PHE A 127 19.11 40.75 -11.01
C PHE A 127 19.58 42.05 -10.34
N SER A 128 19.46 42.12 -9.02
CA SER A 128 19.88 43.29 -8.24
C SER A 128 21.38 43.55 -8.38
N LYS A 129 22.20 42.49 -8.27
CA LYS A 129 23.66 42.56 -8.44
C LYS A 129 24.06 43.02 -9.83
N MET A 130 23.48 42.45 -10.89
CA MET A 130 23.76 42.86 -12.27
C MET A 130 23.36 44.32 -12.53
N ALA A 131 22.24 44.77 -11.97
CA ALA A 131 21.82 46.16 -12.09
C ALA A 131 22.80 47.11 -11.39
N GLU A 132 23.27 46.75 -10.19
CA GLU A 132 24.27 47.51 -9.43
C GLU A 132 25.61 47.59 -10.19
N GLU A 133 26.16 46.46 -10.63
CA GLU A 133 27.41 46.40 -11.39
C GLU A 133 27.34 47.25 -12.67
N LYS A 134 26.21 47.18 -13.38
CA LYS A 134 26.00 47.97 -14.60
C LYS A 134 25.92 49.47 -14.31
N LEU A 135 25.27 49.86 -13.21
CA LEU A 135 25.23 51.25 -12.77
C LEU A 135 26.62 51.75 -12.41
N GLN A 136 27.37 50.99 -11.60
CA GLN A 136 28.72 51.34 -11.19
C GLN A 136 29.65 51.54 -12.39
N MET A 137 29.64 50.59 -13.33
CA MET A 137 30.41 50.69 -14.58
C MET A 137 30.04 51.96 -15.37
N LYS A 138 28.75 52.33 -15.43
CA LYS A 138 28.31 53.55 -16.13
C LYS A 138 28.76 54.82 -15.43
N MET A 139 28.71 54.85 -14.10
CA MET A 139 29.17 55.99 -13.31
C MET A 139 30.68 56.19 -13.46
N GLU A 140 31.45 55.11 -13.46
CA GLU A 140 32.89 55.14 -13.68
C GLU A 140 33.24 55.62 -15.09
N GLN A 141 32.57 55.08 -16.11
CA GLN A 141 32.74 55.53 -17.50
C GLN A 141 32.41 57.03 -17.67
N ILE A 142 31.35 57.53 -17.04
CA ILE A 142 31.00 58.96 -17.07
C ILE A 142 32.08 59.81 -16.41
N LYS A 143 32.60 59.35 -15.27
CA LYS A 143 33.67 60.03 -14.53
C LYS A 143 34.95 60.12 -15.38
N GLU A 144 35.42 58.99 -15.91
CA GLU A 144 36.61 58.93 -16.77
C GLU A 144 36.46 59.83 -18.01
N ASN A 145 35.30 59.78 -18.67
CA ASN A 145 35.03 60.64 -19.84
C ASN A 145 35.08 62.13 -19.48
N ARG A 146 34.54 62.51 -18.33
CA ARG A 146 34.56 63.89 -17.85
C ARG A 146 35.99 64.34 -17.52
N GLU A 147 36.76 63.48 -16.86
CA GLU A 147 38.16 63.74 -16.52
C GLU A 147 39.02 63.86 -17.78
N ALA A 148 38.86 62.97 -18.76
CA ALA A 148 39.54 63.04 -20.05
C ALA A 148 39.22 64.33 -20.81
N HIS A 149 37.94 64.75 -20.83
CA HIS A 149 37.53 65.99 -21.47
C HIS A 149 38.17 67.22 -20.81
N LEU A 150 38.19 67.27 -19.47
CA LEU A 150 38.83 68.35 -18.71
C LEU A 150 40.35 68.35 -18.92
N ALA A 151 41.00 67.17 -18.88
CA ALA A 151 42.42 67.03 -19.12
C ALA A 151 42.81 67.54 -20.52
N ALA A 152 42.08 67.12 -21.55
CA ALA A 152 42.31 67.59 -22.93
C ALA A 152 42.09 69.11 -23.07
N MET A 153 41.14 69.69 -22.32
CA MET A 153 40.95 71.15 -22.29
C MET A 153 42.14 71.86 -21.64
N MET A 154 42.60 71.38 -20.49
CA MET A 154 43.75 71.95 -19.78
C MET A 154 45.04 71.84 -20.61
N GLU A 155 45.27 70.70 -21.26
CA GLU A 155 46.43 70.49 -22.13
C GLU A 155 46.47 71.51 -23.28
N ARG A 156 45.33 71.74 -23.96
CA ARG A 156 45.23 72.77 -25.02
C ARG A 156 45.54 74.17 -24.50
N LEU A 157 45.18 74.50 -23.25
CA LEU A 157 45.49 75.79 -22.65
C LEU A 157 46.98 75.90 -22.30
N GLN A 158 47.57 74.85 -21.71
CA GLN A 158 49.00 74.80 -21.43
C GLN A 158 49.84 74.90 -22.70
N GLU A 159 49.42 74.28 -23.80
CA GLU A 159 50.09 74.39 -25.10
C GLU A 159 50.12 75.85 -25.61
N LYS A 160 49.00 76.59 -25.42
CA LYS A 160 48.95 78.03 -25.76
C LYS A 160 49.88 78.86 -24.88
N GLU A 161 49.99 78.56 -23.60
CA GLU A 161 50.93 79.24 -22.69
C GLU A 161 52.38 78.99 -23.07
N LYS A 162 52.74 77.73 -23.37
CA LYS A 162 54.08 77.36 -23.89
C LYS A 162 54.38 78.11 -25.17
N HIS A 163 53.44 78.14 -26.13
CA HIS A 163 53.61 78.85 -27.38
C HIS A 163 53.83 80.36 -27.14
N ALA A 164 53.04 80.99 -26.26
CA ALA A 164 53.21 82.39 -25.91
C ALA A 164 54.59 82.68 -25.29
N ALA A 165 55.12 81.77 -24.47
CA ALA A 165 56.47 81.89 -23.91
C ALA A 165 57.55 81.79 -25.00
N VAL A 166 57.41 80.87 -25.96
CA VAL A 166 58.31 80.76 -27.13
C VAL A 166 58.29 82.05 -27.95
N VAL A 167 57.11 82.61 -28.21
CA VAL A 167 56.98 83.88 -28.96
C VAL A 167 57.68 85.03 -28.24
N ARG A 168 57.55 85.15 -26.91
CA ARG A 168 58.27 86.16 -26.12
C ARG A 168 59.79 86.01 -26.24
N LYS A 169 60.30 84.78 -26.05
CA LYS A 169 61.73 84.48 -26.17
C LYS A 169 62.27 84.75 -27.58
N ASN A 170 61.51 84.40 -28.62
CA ASN A 170 61.91 84.68 -30.01
C ASN A 170 61.97 86.19 -30.30
N LYS A 171 61.09 86.98 -29.67
CA LYS A 171 61.13 88.44 -29.79
C LYS A 171 62.40 89.00 -29.15
N GLU A 172 62.71 88.60 -27.92
CA GLU A 172 63.95 88.99 -27.22
C GLU A 172 65.20 88.66 -28.06
N LEU A 173 65.28 87.44 -28.59
CA LEU A 173 66.40 87.01 -29.43
C LEU A 173 66.56 87.85 -30.71
N ARG A 174 65.44 88.24 -31.35
CA ARG A 174 65.49 89.09 -32.54
C ARG A 174 65.96 90.50 -32.21
N GLU A 175 65.50 91.05 -31.09
CA GLU A 175 65.93 92.36 -30.61
C GLU A 175 67.43 92.37 -30.31
N GLU A 176 67.96 91.34 -29.64
CA GLU A 176 69.41 91.16 -29.40
C GLU A 176 70.25 91.05 -30.68
N LEU A 177 69.73 90.38 -31.73
CA LEU A 177 70.44 90.24 -33.01
C LEU A 177 70.42 91.51 -33.88
N THR A 178 69.48 92.42 -33.63
CA THR A 178 69.33 93.68 -34.40
C THR A 178 69.88 94.91 -33.68
N ALA A 179 70.31 94.76 -32.43
CA ALA A 179 71.00 95.78 -31.63
C ALA A 179 72.51 95.76 -31.88
#